data_AF-A0A0R3H9A0-F1
#
_entry.id   AF-A0A0R3H9A0-F1
#
_cell.length_a   1.000
_cell.length_b   1.000
_cell.length_c   1.000
_cell.angle_alpha   90.00
_cell.angle_beta   90.00
_cell.angle_gamma   90.00
#
_symmetry.space_group_name_H-M   'P 1'
#
loop_
_entity.id
_entity.type
_entity.pdbx_description
1 polymer ?
#
loop_
_entity_poly.entity_id
_entity_poly.type
_entity_poly.pdbx_seq_one_letter_code
_entity_poly.pdbx_strand_id
1 'polypeptide(L)'
;MVVRGIKAFKKIMQTTFDPERVIPEDIRVTEFTGDNSLRRKDLCQHPIPADSLIWKYWGRLDVMYFGSGVLGPIAGAWPQMARGTAGSVLFTGDSSFRARATIYKKRRQQSREYIYGSVYDAPEDAKKYGLKTRNMHKSVKGTLQDGTFHALNAETFYFAHVTFFYHHMLLVIERLHFGGVMPRAIKEQIFEESKEWYSIWGVDDSSQPDTYEDFERYLGNIERNYLVNSQVTQAMLEQFMERRVAPRWWPAVMKKLVWPWLVGRRQVVVGSYPPHVRELFNVEWTREDEEMLRRFTAMFGRLYAVLERVLPLKFFYLPIAVRGFEREGIDPRNITLESARQALRENRVRRAAPENAPADEAKGMVASS
;
A
#
# COMPACT_ATOMS: atom_id res chain seq x y z
N MET A 1 -26.12 -8.68 -2.79
CA MET A 1 -24.72 -8.99 -2.42
C MET A 1 -23.75 -7.85 -2.71
N VAL A 2 -23.86 -7.16 -3.85
CA VAL A 2 -23.52 -5.71 -3.95
C VAL A 2 -24.16 -4.98 -2.76
N VAL A 3 -25.41 -5.33 -2.41
CA VAL A 3 -26.11 -4.92 -1.18
C VAL A 3 -25.36 -5.16 0.14
N ARG A 4 -24.56 -6.23 0.33
CA ARG A 4 -23.84 -6.47 1.61
C ARG A 4 -22.52 -5.71 1.68
N GLY A 5 -21.78 -5.62 0.57
CA GLY A 5 -20.65 -4.70 0.45
C GLY A 5 -21.09 -3.23 0.58
N ILE A 6 -22.23 -2.89 -0.03
CA ILE A 6 -22.91 -1.60 0.15
C ILE A 6 -23.40 -1.44 1.60
N LYS A 7 -23.89 -2.48 2.28
CA LYS A 7 -24.33 -2.42 3.68
C LYS A 7 -23.14 -2.19 4.62
N ALA A 8 -22.05 -2.94 4.46
CA ALA A 8 -20.82 -2.77 5.22
C ALA A 8 -20.22 -1.38 4.95
N PHE A 9 -20.13 -0.97 3.69
CA PHE A 9 -19.71 0.38 3.34
C PHE A 9 -20.63 1.44 3.93
N LYS A 10 -21.95 1.30 3.79
CA LYS A 10 -22.93 2.21 4.39
C LYS A 10 -22.76 2.29 5.90
N LYS A 11 -22.53 1.15 6.57
CA LYS A 11 -22.28 1.09 8.01
C LYS A 11 -21.00 1.81 8.39
N ILE A 12 -19.86 1.52 7.77
CA ILE A 12 -18.58 2.24 7.97
C ILE A 12 -18.80 3.74 7.82
N MET A 13 -19.54 4.14 6.79
CA MET A 13 -19.80 5.54 6.50
C MET A 13 -20.82 6.18 7.44
N GLN A 14 -21.54 5.40 8.24
CA GLN A 14 -22.40 5.87 9.32
C GLN A 14 -21.75 5.71 10.70
N THR A 15 -20.61 5.04 10.79
CA THR A 15 -19.87 4.84 12.04
C THR A 15 -19.28 6.16 12.52
N THR A 16 -19.64 6.57 13.72
CA THR A 16 -18.89 7.56 14.49
C THR A 16 -18.17 6.78 15.57
N PHE A 17 -16.85 6.89 15.61
CA PHE A 17 -16.07 6.23 16.66
C PHE A 17 -16.22 7.01 17.96
N ASP A 18 -16.34 6.29 19.07
CA ASP A 18 -16.16 6.89 20.38
C ASP A 18 -14.66 7.11 20.59
N PRO A 19 -14.17 8.37 20.65
CA PRO A 19 -12.76 8.66 20.77
C PRO A 19 -12.12 7.87 21.92
N GLU A 20 -12.74 7.85 23.10
CA GLU A 20 -12.19 7.23 24.31
C GLU A 20 -11.99 5.72 24.16
N ARG A 21 -12.80 5.08 23.31
CA ARG A 21 -12.82 3.62 23.12
C ARG A 21 -12.17 3.15 21.82
N VAL A 22 -11.55 4.03 21.03
CA VAL A 22 -10.90 3.63 19.77
C VAL A 22 -9.83 2.57 20.01
N ILE A 23 -9.05 2.74 21.08
CA ILE A 23 -8.04 1.81 21.57
C ILE A 23 -8.58 1.20 22.87
N PRO A 24 -8.43 -0.11 23.10
CA PRO A 24 -8.81 -0.74 24.37
C PRO A 24 -8.16 -0.05 25.59
N GLU A 25 -8.91 0.10 26.68
CA GLU A 25 -8.48 0.82 27.90
C GLU A 25 -7.35 0.14 28.68
N ASP A 26 -7.20 -1.17 28.49
CA ASP A 26 -6.20 -2.01 29.15
C ASP A 26 -4.83 -1.98 28.43
N ILE A 27 -4.72 -1.32 27.28
CA ILE A 27 -3.51 -1.32 26.47
C ILE A 27 -2.77 0.00 26.61
N ARG A 28 -1.58 -0.06 27.22
CA ARG A 28 -0.63 1.05 27.22
C ARG A 28 -0.02 1.24 25.83
N VAL A 29 -0.16 2.44 25.27
CA VAL A 29 0.35 2.79 23.95
C VAL A 29 1.62 3.62 24.06
N THR A 30 2.66 3.21 23.34
CA THR A 30 3.90 3.98 23.23
C THR A 30 3.64 5.35 22.61
N GLU A 31 4.16 6.40 23.22
CA GLU A 31 4.02 7.76 22.70
C GLU A 31 4.94 7.96 21.48
N PHE A 32 4.35 8.38 20.36
CA PHE A 32 5.07 8.71 19.12
C PHE A 32 4.70 10.13 18.67
N THR A 33 5.54 11.09 19.06
CA THR A 33 5.28 12.52 18.89
C THR A 33 6.32 13.18 17.99
N GLY A 34 6.12 14.45 17.69
CA GLY A 34 7.02 15.24 16.85
C GLY A 34 6.63 15.24 15.38
N ASP A 35 6.85 16.38 14.73
CA ASP A 35 6.81 16.50 13.27
C ASP A 35 8.23 16.25 12.75
N ASN A 36 8.51 15.03 12.27
CA ASN A 36 9.80 14.67 11.67
C ASN A 36 9.85 14.99 10.15
N SER A 37 9.12 16.01 9.71
CA SER A 37 9.28 16.56 8.35
C SER A 37 10.70 17.07 8.13
N LEU A 38 11.35 16.62 7.06
CA LEU A 38 12.65 17.15 6.66
C LEU A 38 12.52 18.60 6.17
N ARG A 39 13.50 19.43 6.54
CA ARG A 39 13.63 20.80 6.02
C ARG A 39 14.02 20.75 4.55
N ARG A 40 13.73 21.82 3.80
CA ARG A 40 13.98 21.86 2.35
C ARG A 40 15.42 21.52 1.96
N LYS A 41 16.41 21.98 2.75
CA LYS A 41 17.83 21.72 2.53
C LYS A 41 18.28 20.28 2.84
N ASP A 42 17.47 19.56 3.62
CA ASP A 42 17.74 18.19 4.06
C ASP A 42 16.91 17.18 3.22
N LEU A 43 16.11 17.66 2.24
CA LEU A 43 15.31 16.78 1.37
C LEU A 43 16.21 16.04 0.39
N CYS A 44 16.12 14.71 0.42
CA CYS A 44 16.79 13.82 -0.52
C CYS A 44 15.74 12.92 -1.19
N GLN A 45 14.95 13.49 -2.11
CA GLN A 45 13.83 12.76 -2.74
C GLN A 45 14.29 12.04 -4.00
N HIS A 46 14.05 10.72 -4.07
CA HIS A 46 14.52 9.85 -5.13
C HIS A 46 13.36 9.13 -5.82
N PRO A 47 12.94 9.63 -7.01
CA PRO A 47 11.96 8.93 -7.82
C PRO A 47 12.46 7.52 -8.17
N ILE A 48 11.55 6.55 -8.05
CA ILE A 48 11.82 5.15 -8.37
C ILE A 48 12.04 5.04 -9.89
N PRO A 49 13.07 4.31 -10.36
CA PRO A 49 13.25 4.08 -11.79
C PRO A 49 12.07 3.30 -12.37
N ALA A 50 11.73 3.61 -13.62
CA ALA A 50 10.53 3.07 -14.26
C ALA A 50 10.59 1.56 -14.59
N ASP A 51 11.79 0.99 -14.67
CA ASP A 51 12.04 -0.46 -14.85
C ASP A 51 12.13 -1.22 -13.51
N SER A 52 11.50 -0.69 -12.44
CA SER A 52 11.51 -1.28 -11.10
C SER A 52 10.39 -2.31 -10.89
N LEU A 53 10.55 -3.19 -9.89
CA LEU A 53 9.50 -4.13 -9.50
C LEU A 53 8.29 -3.41 -8.88
N ILE A 54 8.49 -2.31 -8.17
CA ILE A 54 7.39 -1.47 -7.68
C ILE A 54 6.59 -0.92 -8.87
N TRP A 55 7.24 -0.42 -9.93
CA TRP A 55 6.55 -0.02 -11.15
C TRP A 55 5.77 -1.18 -11.78
N LYS A 56 6.36 -2.38 -11.84
CA LYS A 56 5.71 -3.59 -12.38
C LYS A 56 4.43 -3.96 -11.63
N TYR A 57 4.42 -3.85 -10.30
CA TYR A 57 3.35 -4.45 -9.49
C TYR A 57 2.36 -3.46 -8.88
N TRP A 58 2.79 -2.27 -8.47
CA TRP A 58 1.98 -1.37 -7.63
C TRP A 58 0.68 -0.93 -8.30
N GLY A 59 0.76 -0.56 -9.57
CA GLY A 59 -0.33 -0.02 -10.37
C GLY A 59 -1.28 -1.06 -10.92
N ARG A 60 -1.10 -2.34 -10.61
CA ARG A 60 -1.98 -3.40 -11.13
C ARG A 60 -3.35 -3.37 -10.47
N LEU A 61 -4.39 -3.66 -11.25
CA LEU A 61 -5.79 -3.65 -10.81
C LEU A 61 -6.11 -4.78 -9.83
N ASP A 62 -5.46 -5.93 -9.97
CA ASP A 62 -5.56 -7.05 -9.02
C ASP A 62 -4.97 -6.65 -7.67
N VAL A 63 -3.75 -6.11 -7.65
CA VAL A 63 -3.07 -5.61 -6.45
C VAL A 63 -3.92 -4.54 -5.76
N MET A 64 -4.42 -3.55 -6.51
CA MET A 64 -5.34 -2.54 -5.97
C MET A 64 -6.62 -3.17 -5.38
N TYR A 65 -7.24 -4.13 -6.07
CA TYR A 65 -8.51 -4.72 -5.65
C TYR A 65 -8.40 -5.55 -4.36
N PHE A 66 -7.36 -6.39 -4.28
CA PHE A 66 -7.12 -7.26 -3.13
C PHE A 66 -6.40 -6.51 -2.01
N GLY A 67 -5.32 -5.79 -2.31
CA GLY A 67 -4.49 -5.10 -1.31
C GLY A 67 -5.17 -3.93 -0.61
N SER A 68 -6.10 -3.23 -1.28
CA SER A 68 -6.92 -2.21 -0.59
C SER A 68 -7.75 -2.77 0.57
N GLY A 69 -8.07 -4.07 0.54
CA GLY A 69 -8.74 -4.75 1.65
C GLY A 69 -7.82 -5.02 2.84
N VAL A 70 -6.52 -5.20 2.60
CA VAL A 70 -5.50 -5.46 3.63
C VAL A 70 -5.11 -4.19 4.37
N LEU A 71 -5.05 -3.07 3.64
CA LEU A 71 -4.53 -1.80 4.15
C LEU A 71 -5.36 -1.23 5.31
N GLY A 72 -6.68 -1.25 5.22
CA GLY A 72 -7.56 -0.65 6.22
C GLY A 72 -7.40 -1.25 7.63
N PRO A 73 -7.54 -2.58 7.79
CA PRO A 73 -7.37 -3.23 9.09
C PRO A 73 -5.98 -3.05 9.69
N ILE A 74 -4.91 -3.24 8.91
CA ILE A 74 -3.54 -3.17 9.44
C ILE A 74 -3.14 -1.74 9.82
N ALA A 75 -3.55 -0.74 9.03
CA ALA A 75 -3.39 0.66 9.38
C ALA A 75 -4.18 1.04 10.64
N GLY A 76 -5.38 0.49 10.80
CA GLY A 76 -6.19 0.66 12.01
C GLY A 76 -5.59 -0.03 13.24
N ALA A 77 -4.72 -1.03 13.04
CA ALA A 77 -4.10 -1.74 14.15
C ALA A 77 -2.95 -0.97 14.79
N TRP A 78 -2.38 0.01 14.08
CA TRP A 78 -1.42 0.95 14.66
C TRP A 78 -2.16 2.03 15.47
N PRO A 79 -1.97 2.12 16.81
CA PRO A 79 -2.79 2.96 17.69
C PRO A 79 -2.93 4.43 17.25
N GLN A 80 -1.83 5.07 16.85
CA GLN A 80 -1.76 6.47 16.46
C GLN A 80 -2.50 6.71 15.13
N MET A 81 -2.42 5.75 14.20
CA MET A 81 -3.14 5.80 12.93
C MET A 81 -4.64 5.53 13.13
N ALA A 82 -4.99 4.63 14.07
CA ALA A 82 -6.37 4.41 14.49
C ALA A 82 -6.98 5.71 15.03
N ARG A 83 -6.28 6.39 15.94
CA ARG A 83 -6.71 7.68 16.52
C ARG A 83 -6.79 8.78 15.46
N GLY A 84 -5.77 8.92 14.62
CA GLY A 84 -5.78 9.88 13.50
C GLY A 84 -6.93 9.63 12.51
N THR A 85 -7.26 8.37 12.25
CA THR A 85 -8.39 7.98 11.38
C THR A 85 -9.72 8.31 12.06
N ALA A 86 -9.92 7.85 13.30
CA ALA A 86 -11.14 8.04 14.06
C ALA A 86 -11.46 9.52 14.30
N GLY A 87 -10.43 10.36 14.53
CA GLY A 87 -10.57 11.80 14.70
C GLY A 87 -10.77 12.59 13.40
N SER A 88 -10.64 11.96 12.23
CA SER A 88 -10.76 12.66 10.95
C SER A 88 -12.20 13.06 10.63
N VAL A 89 -12.37 14.14 9.85
CA VAL A 89 -13.68 14.64 9.37
C VAL A 89 -14.55 13.63 8.62
N LEU A 90 -13.99 12.46 8.27
CA LEU A 90 -14.76 11.36 7.69
C LEU A 90 -15.62 10.66 8.76
N PHE A 91 -15.16 10.66 10.01
CA PHE A 91 -15.79 9.98 11.14
C PHE A 91 -16.18 10.94 12.27
N THR A 92 -15.69 12.19 12.23
CA THR A 92 -16.11 13.30 13.09
C THR A 92 -16.91 14.32 12.26
N GLY A 93 -18.10 14.71 12.72
CA GLY A 93 -19.01 15.60 11.98
C GLY A 93 -20.26 14.89 11.44
N ASP A 94 -20.85 15.40 10.36
CA ASP A 94 -22.11 14.90 9.79
C ASP A 94 -22.06 13.38 9.57
N SER A 95 -22.94 12.64 10.25
CA SER A 95 -23.07 11.19 10.18
C SER A 95 -23.91 10.71 8.99
N SER A 96 -24.44 11.64 8.19
CA SER A 96 -25.20 11.31 6.99
C SER A 96 -24.34 10.57 5.98
N PHE A 97 -24.88 9.45 5.48
CA PHE A 97 -24.19 8.61 4.51
C PHE A 97 -23.76 9.40 3.26
N ARG A 98 -24.58 10.34 2.78
CA ARG A 98 -24.29 11.12 1.56
C ARG A 98 -23.13 12.09 1.75
N ALA A 99 -23.10 12.83 2.87
CA ALA A 99 -22.01 13.76 3.16
C ALA A 99 -20.68 13.01 3.30
N ARG A 100 -20.66 11.96 4.11
CA ARG A 100 -19.46 11.12 4.28
C ARG A 100 -19.04 10.43 2.99
N ALA A 101 -19.97 9.89 2.19
CA ALA A 101 -19.67 9.33 0.87
C ALA A 101 -18.98 10.33 -0.06
N THR A 102 -19.39 11.60 0.00
CA THR A 102 -18.78 12.68 -0.77
C THR A 102 -17.37 13.00 -0.27
N ILE A 103 -17.19 13.16 1.05
CA ILE A 103 -15.87 13.40 1.69
C ILE A 103 -14.92 12.24 1.38
N TYR A 104 -15.37 11.01 1.61
CA TYR A 104 -14.61 9.78 1.34
C TYR A 104 -14.21 9.74 -0.14
N LYS A 105 -15.13 9.98 -1.08
CA LYS A 105 -14.82 9.99 -2.52
C LYS A 105 -13.71 10.98 -2.85
N LYS A 106 -13.80 12.24 -2.38
CA LYS A 106 -12.79 13.27 -2.60
C LYS A 106 -11.43 12.88 -2.00
N ARG A 107 -11.41 12.47 -0.72
CA ARG A 107 -10.19 12.03 -0.03
C ARG A 107 -9.51 10.88 -0.76
N ARG A 108 -10.24 9.83 -1.12
CA ARG A 108 -9.67 8.68 -1.84
C ARG A 108 -9.16 9.05 -3.22
N GLN A 109 -9.83 9.96 -3.94
CA GLN A 109 -9.34 10.44 -5.22
C GLN A 109 -7.99 11.16 -5.05
N GLN A 110 -7.89 12.08 -4.08
CA GLN A 110 -6.63 12.79 -3.78
C GLN A 110 -5.53 11.84 -3.32
N SER A 111 -5.81 10.93 -2.38
CA SER A 111 -4.84 9.93 -1.93
C SER A 111 -4.36 9.06 -3.08
N ARG A 112 -5.25 8.62 -3.97
CA ARG A 112 -4.87 7.83 -5.15
C ARG A 112 -4.02 8.64 -6.12
N GLU A 113 -4.38 9.89 -6.38
CA GLU A 113 -3.58 10.77 -7.24
C GLU A 113 -2.15 10.91 -6.68
N TYR A 114 -2.00 11.23 -5.40
CA TYR A 114 -0.68 11.53 -4.84
C TYR A 114 0.16 10.27 -4.63
N ILE A 115 -0.43 9.19 -4.12
CA ILE A 115 0.30 7.95 -3.83
C ILE A 115 0.72 7.26 -5.12
N TYR A 116 -0.15 7.15 -6.12
CA TYR A 116 0.25 6.55 -7.40
C TYR A 116 1.10 7.52 -8.23
N GLY A 117 0.85 8.83 -8.17
CA GLY A 117 1.67 9.84 -8.85
C GLY A 117 3.09 9.92 -8.31
N SER A 118 3.30 9.64 -7.02
CA SER A 118 4.64 9.53 -6.43
C SER A 118 5.51 8.40 -7.02
N VAL A 119 4.88 7.45 -7.71
CA VAL A 119 5.57 6.33 -8.39
C VAL A 119 5.58 6.54 -9.89
N TYR A 120 4.44 6.84 -10.50
CA TYR A 120 4.23 6.74 -11.94
C TYR A 120 4.32 8.05 -12.71
N ASP A 121 4.14 9.21 -12.07
CA ASP A 121 4.25 10.50 -12.77
C ASP A 121 5.71 10.90 -12.97
N ALA A 122 5.94 12.01 -13.69
CA ALA A 122 7.30 12.49 -13.95
C ALA A 122 8.06 12.77 -12.64
N PRO A 123 9.40 12.61 -12.62
CA PRO A 123 10.23 12.78 -11.41
C PRO A 123 9.91 14.03 -10.57
N GLU A 124 9.72 15.19 -11.20
CA GLU A 124 9.41 16.44 -10.49
C GLU A 124 7.99 16.47 -9.91
N ASP A 125 7.01 15.90 -10.62
CA ASP A 125 5.65 15.77 -10.10
C ASP A 125 5.59 14.77 -8.95
N ALA A 126 6.30 13.65 -9.04
CA ALA A 126 6.42 12.67 -7.97
C ALA A 126 6.92 13.31 -6.66
N LYS A 127 7.99 14.10 -6.73
CA LYS A 127 8.51 14.88 -5.58
C LYS A 127 7.46 15.83 -5.00
N LYS A 128 6.73 16.54 -5.86
CA LYS A 128 5.64 17.45 -5.46
C LYS A 128 4.50 16.71 -4.77
N TYR A 129 4.09 15.55 -5.28
CA TYR A 129 3.07 14.71 -4.65
C TYR A 129 3.50 14.19 -3.28
N GLY A 130 4.77 13.85 -3.12
CA GLY A 130 5.36 13.53 -1.83
C GLY A 130 5.19 14.64 -0.79
N LEU A 131 5.60 15.85 -1.15
CA LEU A 131 5.48 17.03 -0.27
C LEU A 131 4.02 17.40 0.03
N LYS A 132 3.12 17.26 -0.95
CA LYS A 132 1.67 17.45 -0.74
C LYS A 132 1.14 16.44 0.27
N THR A 133 1.51 15.16 0.14
CA THR A 133 1.10 14.10 1.06
C THR A 133 1.60 14.38 2.46
N ARG A 134 2.88 14.69 2.63
CA ARG A 134 3.45 15.10 3.93
C ARG A 134 2.70 16.29 4.53
N ASN A 135 2.50 17.36 3.76
CA ASN A 135 1.84 18.57 4.25
C ASN A 135 0.38 18.32 4.68
N MET A 136 -0.33 17.37 4.06
CA MET A 136 -1.66 16.96 4.51
C MET A 136 -1.66 16.31 5.91
N HIS A 137 -0.54 15.71 6.32
CA HIS A 137 -0.42 15.02 7.60
C HIS A 137 0.09 15.92 8.74
N LYS A 138 0.55 17.14 8.45
CA LYS A 138 1.03 18.09 9.48
C LYS A 138 -0.01 18.46 10.54
N SER A 139 -1.28 18.49 10.16
CA SER A 139 -2.37 18.78 11.10
C SER A 139 -2.92 17.54 11.81
N VAL A 140 -2.45 16.34 11.45
CA VAL A 140 -2.95 15.08 12.00
C VAL A 140 -2.16 14.74 13.25
N LYS A 141 -2.70 15.17 14.39
CA LYS A 141 -2.15 14.96 15.73
C LYS A 141 -3.27 14.92 16.76
N GLY A 142 -3.00 14.41 17.95
CA GLY A 142 -4.00 14.36 19.00
C GLY A 142 -3.48 13.70 20.27
N THR A 143 -4.41 13.32 21.15
CA THR A 143 -4.11 12.66 22.42
C THR A 143 -4.23 11.14 22.30
N LEU A 144 -3.49 10.44 23.15
CA LEU A 144 -3.63 9.03 23.52
C LEU A 144 -4.15 8.97 24.97
N GLN A 145 -4.34 7.77 25.53
CA GLN A 145 -4.70 7.63 26.95
C GLN A 145 -3.63 8.24 27.86
N ASP A 146 -2.35 7.88 27.63
CA ASP A 146 -1.21 8.33 28.44
C ASP A 146 -0.21 9.19 27.67
N GLY A 147 -0.68 10.06 26.75
CA GLY A 147 0.23 10.92 25.99
C GLY A 147 -0.38 11.53 24.74
N THR A 148 0.45 11.80 23.75
CA THR A 148 0.05 12.43 22.49
C THR A 148 0.60 11.67 21.29
N PHE A 149 0.14 12.03 20.09
CA PHE A 149 0.71 11.50 18.86
C PHE A 149 0.78 12.55 17.77
N HIS A 150 1.68 12.32 16.82
CA HIS A 150 1.76 13.10 15.59
C HIS A 150 1.93 12.17 14.38
N ALA A 151 1.15 12.37 13.32
CA ALA A 151 1.18 11.47 12.16
C ALA A 151 2.50 11.50 11.39
N LEU A 152 3.26 12.60 11.47
CA LEU A 152 4.58 12.75 10.87
C LEU A 152 5.72 12.35 11.83
N ASN A 153 5.42 11.68 12.94
CA ASN A 153 6.47 11.01 13.70
C ASN A 153 7.13 9.94 12.80
N ALA A 154 8.46 9.83 12.83
CA ALA A 154 9.23 8.96 11.93
C ALA A 154 8.74 7.50 11.96
N GLU A 155 8.49 6.95 13.14
CA GLU A 155 8.05 5.56 13.32
C GLU A 155 6.62 5.34 12.78
N THR A 156 5.71 6.23 13.15
CA THR A 156 4.31 6.15 12.69
C THR A 156 4.21 6.32 11.17
N PHE A 157 4.99 7.24 10.60
CA PHE A 157 4.94 7.51 9.17
C PHE A 157 5.63 6.40 8.35
N TYR A 158 6.73 5.84 8.86
CA TYR A 158 7.36 4.67 8.23
C TYR A 158 6.44 3.45 8.27
N PHE A 159 5.79 3.14 9.40
CA PHE A 159 4.81 2.05 9.44
C PHE A 159 3.64 2.27 8.45
N ALA A 160 3.17 3.52 8.29
CA ALA A 160 2.18 3.82 7.25
C ALA A 160 2.69 3.42 5.85
N HIS A 161 3.96 3.70 5.52
CA HIS A 161 4.58 3.23 4.27
C HIS A 161 4.65 1.71 4.16
N VAL A 162 4.97 1.01 5.25
CA VAL A 162 4.95 -0.47 5.34
C VAL A 162 3.57 -1.03 4.98
N THR A 163 2.48 -0.38 5.39
CA THR A 163 1.12 -0.81 4.99
C THR A 163 0.90 -0.79 3.47
N PHE A 164 1.61 0.07 2.74
CA PHE A 164 1.53 0.16 1.28
C PHE A 164 2.46 -0.86 0.59
N PHE A 165 3.77 -0.73 0.75
CA PHE A 165 4.69 -1.56 -0.04
C PHE A 165 4.65 -3.03 0.39
N TYR A 166 4.51 -3.32 1.69
CA TYR A 166 4.53 -4.68 2.21
C TYR A 166 3.13 -5.30 2.21
N HIS A 167 2.20 -4.75 2.99
CA HIS A 167 0.89 -5.38 3.19
C HIS A 167 -0.04 -5.28 1.98
N HIS A 168 -0.16 -4.10 1.37
CA HIS A 168 -1.02 -3.91 0.20
C HIS A 168 -0.40 -4.58 -1.04
N MET A 169 0.88 -4.34 -1.29
CA MET A 169 1.53 -4.82 -2.51
C MET A 169 2.21 -6.18 -2.33
N LEU A 170 3.32 -6.27 -1.60
CA LEU A 170 4.19 -7.46 -1.55
C LEU A 170 3.45 -8.74 -1.17
N LEU A 171 2.68 -8.74 -0.07
CA LEU A 171 1.95 -9.94 0.37
C LEU A 171 0.90 -10.38 -0.65
N VAL A 172 0.20 -9.43 -1.27
CA VAL A 172 -0.82 -9.74 -2.28
C VAL A 172 -0.19 -10.31 -3.54
N ILE A 173 0.94 -9.74 -4.00
CA ILE A 173 1.63 -10.29 -5.17
C ILE A 173 2.23 -11.67 -4.86
N GLU A 174 2.78 -11.89 -3.67
CA GLU A 174 3.28 -13.20 -3.25
C GLU A 174 2.16 -14.25 -3.33
N ARG A 175 0.97 -13.94 -2.81
CA ARG A 175 -0.17 -14.85 -2.86
C ARG A 175 -0.66 -15.10 -4.29
N LEU A 176 -0.86 -14.06 -5.09
CA LEU A 176 -1.51 -14.17 -6.40
C LEU A 176 -0.57 -14.63 -7.53
N HIS A 177 0.67 -14.16 -7.52
CA HIS A 177 1.62 -14.32 -8.63
C HIS A 177 2.72 -15.34 -8.34
N PHE A 178 2.97 -15.65 -7.06
CA PHE A 178 4.00 -16.60 -6.64
C PHE A 178 3.44 -17.80 -5.87
N GLY A 179 2.11 -18.00 -5.87
CA GLY A 179 1.47 -19.12 -5.18
C GLY A 179 1.70 -19.14 -3.67
N GLY A 180 2.04 -18.00 -3.08
CA GLY A 180 2.37 -17.86 -1.66
C GLY A 180 3.86 -18.03 -1.31
N VAL A 181 4.74 -18.27 -2.28
CA VAL A 181 6.18 -18.42 -2.04
C VAL A 181 6.97 -17.55 -3.03
N MET A 182 7.20 -16.30 -2.65
CA MET A 182 8.01 -15.39 -3.46
C MET A 182 9.50 -15.55 -3.15
N PRO A 183 10.38 -15.63 -4.17
CA PRO A 183 11.83 -15.63 -3.96
C PRO A 183 12.30 -14.47 -3.08
N ARG A 184 13.16 -14.77 -2.11
CA ARG A 184 13.78 -13.80 -1.18
C ARG A 184 14.37 -12.59 -1.90
N ALA A 185 15.09 -12.83 -2.99
CA ALA A 185 15.74 -11.80 -3.80
C ALA A 185 14.75 -10.78 -4.41
N ILE A 186 13.51 -11.19 -4.71
CA ILE A 186 12.46 -10.29 -5.21
C ILE A 186 11.94 -9.42 -4.07
N LYS A 187 11.77 -9.99 -2.86
CA LYS A 187 11.36 -9.23 -1.66
C LYS A 187 12.40 -8.19 -1.28
N GLU A 188 13.68 -8.58 -1.28
CA GLU A 188 14.82 -7.69 -1.03
C GLU A 188 14.88 -6.54 -2.04
N GLN A 189 14.70 -6.84 -3.34
CA GLN A 189 14.68 -5.80 -4.36
C GLN A 189 13.50 -4.83 -4.20
N ILE A 190 12.29 -5.33 -3.92
CA ILE A 190 11.12 -4.48 -3.65
C ILE A 190 11.37 -3.61 -2.41
N PHE A 191 12.00 -4.16 -1.37
CA PHE A 191 12.37 -3.42 -0.18
C PHE A 191 13.35 -2.28 -0.50
N GLU A 192 14.42 -2.55 -1.25
CA GLU A 192 15.37 -1.53 -1.67
C GLU A 192 14.73 -0.40 -2.51
N GLU A 193 13.83 -0.76 -3.44
CA GLU A 193 13.05 0.22 -4.21
C GLU A 193 12.07 1.01 -3.32
N SER A 194 11.56 0.38 -2.26
CA SER A 194 10.66 1.05 -1.31
C SER A 194 11.36 2.14 -0.49
N LYS A 195 12.70 2.07 -0.34
CA LYS A 195 13.51 3.12 0.29
C LYS A 195 13.52 4.39 -0.56
N GLU A 196 13.73 4.24 -1.87
CA GLU A 196 13.62 5.36 -2.81
C GLU A 196 12.21 5.94 -2.79
N TRP A 197 11.17 5.08 -2.78
CA TRP A 197 9.79 5.54 -2.64
C TRP A 197 9.55 6.32 -1.34
N TYR A 198 10.05 5.83 -0.22
CA TYR A 198 9.89 6.48 1.08
C TYR A 198 10.51 7.88 1.10
N SER A 199 11.68 8.02 0.47
CA SER A 199 12.39 9.30 0.36
C SER A 199 11.53 10.40 -0.29
N ILE A 200 10.61 10.04 -1.19
CA ILE A 200 9.68 10.98 -1.83
C ILE A 200 8.83 11.73 -0.80
N TRP A 201 8.51 11.12 0.33
CA TRP A 201 7.66 11.75 1.33
C TRP A 201 8.32 12.94 2.03
N GLY A 202 9.66 13.02 2.05
CA GLY A 202 10.39 14.11 2.72
C GLY A 202 10.15 14.13 4.24
N VAL A 203 10.08 12.94 4.82
CA VAL A 203 9.99 12.65 6.27
C VAL A 203 11.25 11.88 6.65
N ASP A 204 11.72 12.08 7.87
CA ASP A 204 12.84 11.37 8.45
C ASP A 204 12.72 9.84 8.27
N ASP A 205 13.82 9.21 7.90
CA ASP A 205 13.94 7.79 7.60
C ASP A 205 14.69 7.00 8.67
N SER A 206 14.92 7.56 9.87
CA SER A 206 15.61 6.85 10.95
C SER A 206 14.90 5.57 11.43
N SER A 207 13.58 5.48 11.23
CA SER A 207 12.79 4.27 11.49
C SER A 207 12.86 3.22 10.36
N GLN A 208 13.40 3.57 9.20
CA GLN A 208 13.54 2.65 8.08
C GLN A 208 14.71 1.68 8.33
N PRO A 209 14.49 0.36 8.32
CA PRO A 209 15.57 -0.61 8.46
C PRO A 209 16.57 -0.57 7.30
N ASP A 210 17.81 -0.97 7.56
CA ASP A 210 18.86 -0.94 6.54
C ASP A 210 18.73 -2.07 5.53
N THR A 211 18.46 -3.29 6.00
CA THR A 211 18.30 -4.49 5.17
C THR A 211 16.91 -5.10 5.29
N TYR A 212 16.55 -5.96 4.33
CA TYR A 212 15.28 -6.68 4.37
C TYR A 212 15.16 -7.64 5.57
N GLU A 213 16.28 -8.19 6.05
CA GLU A 213 16.30 -9.02 7.25
C GLU A 213 15.98 -8.18 8.50
N ASP A 214 16.58 -6.99 8.61
CA ASP A 214 16.27 -6.04 9.68
C ASP A 214 14.79 -5.63 9.62
N PHE A 215 14.27 -5.45 8.40
CA PHE A 215 12.85 -5.17 8.17
C PHE A 215 11.92 -6.29 8.66
N GLU A 216 12.27 -7.56 8.44
CA GLU A 216 11.47 -8.67 8.97
C GLU A 216 11.49 -8.71 10.51
N ARG A 217 12.63 -8.41 11.14
CA ARG A 217 12.72 -8.30 12.61
C ARG A 217 11.92 -7.11 13.13
N TYR A 218 12.03 -5.96 12.47
CA TYR A 218 11.26 -4.75 12.74
C TYR A 218 9.75 -5.02 12.66
N LEU A 219 9.28 -5.60 11.55
CA LEU A 219 7.86 -5.89 11.35
C LEU A 219 7.35 -6.92 12.37
N GLY A 220 8.11 -7.99 12.61
CA GLY A 220 7.75 -8.99 13.60
C GLY A 220 7.62 -8.42 15.01
N ASN A 221 8.47 -7.45 15.38
CA ASN A 221 8.35 -6.72 16.64
C ASN A 221 7.07 -5.87 16.68
N ILE A 222 6.79 -5.09 15.63
CA ILE A 222 5.56 -4.28 15.56
C ILE A 222 4.31 -5.15 15.68
N GLU A 223 4.23 -6.21 14.89
CA GLU A 223 3.05 -7.06 14.85
C GLU A 223 2.75 -7.75 16.18
N ARG A 224 3.77 -8.05 16.98
CA ARG A 224 3.61 -8.72 18.28
C ARG A 224 3.46 -7.76 19.46
N ASN A 225 4.06 -6.58 19.39
CA ASN A 225 4.22 -5.72 20.56
C ASN A 225 3.54 -4.34 20.44
N TYR A 226 3.16 -3.90 19.24
CA TYR A 226 2.64 -2.54 19.01
C TYR A 226 1.26 -2.51 18.36
N LEU A 227 0.91 -3.53 17.58
CA LEU A 227 -0.42 -3.60 16.97
C LEU A 227 -1.48 -3.92 18.02
N VAL A 228 -2.61 -3.24 17.91
CA VAL A 228 -3.78 -3.42 18.77
C VAL A 228 -5.02 -3.69 17.94
N ASN A 229 -5.97 -4.40 18.54
CA ASN A 229 -7.27 -4.61 17.90
C ASN A 229 -8.21 -3.42 18.14
N SER A 230 -8.01 -2.34 17.39
CA SER A 230 -8.79 -1.10 17.55
C SER A 230 -10.21 -1.19 16.97
N GLN A 231 -11.08 -0.25 17.35
CA GLN A 231 -12.40 -0.10 16.71
C GLN A 231 -12.28 0.16 15.20
N VAL A 232 -11.24 0.87 14.76
CA VAL A 232 -10.99 1.13 13.33
C VAL A 232 -10.65 -0.18 12.62
N THR A 233 -9.79 -1.00 13.20
CA THR A 233 -9.47 -2.34 12.68
C THR A 233 -10.73 -3.18 12.50
N GLN A 234 -11.56 -3.27 13.55
CA GLN A 234 -12.81 -4.05 13.52
C GLN A 234 -13.81 -3.52 12.49
N ALA A 235 -13.98 -2.19 12.40
CA ALA A 235 -14.86 -1.58 11.41
C ALA A 235 -14.41 -1.88 9.96
N MET A 236 -13.10 -1.90 9.70
CA MET A 236 -12.55 -2.21 8.38
C MET A 236 -12.63 -3.72 8.06
N LEU A 237 -12.50 -4.58 9.09
CA LEU A 237 -12.57 -6.03 8.97
C LEU A 237 -13.98 -6.59 8.80
N GLU A 238 -15.01 -5.86 9.22
CA GLU A 238 -16.40 -6.37 9.23
C GLU A 238 -16.83 -7.00 7.89
N GLN A 239 -16.38 -6.44 6.77
CA GLN A 239 -16.70 -6.95 5.42
C GLN A 239 -16.06 -8.32 5.08
N PHE A 240 -15.14 -8.79 5.94
CA PHE A 240 -14.34 -10.01 5.83
C PHE A 240 -14.57 -11.00 6.98
N MET A 241 -15.29 -10.62 8.05
CA MET A 241 -15.54 -11.50 9.19
C MET A 241 -16.37 -12.74 8.80
N GLU A 242 -17.47 -12.54 8.09
CA GLU A 242 -18.33 -13.65 7.65
C GLU A 242 -17.80 -14.32 6.38
N ARG A 243 -17.82 -15.66 6.37
CA ARG A 243 -17.72 -16.42 5.13
C ARG A 243 -18.87 -16.06 4.21
N ARG A 244 -18.54 -15.72 2.96
CA ARG A 244 -19.56 -15.41 1.96
C ARG A 244 -20.09 -16.72 1.40
N VAL A 245 -21.42 -16.82 1.27
CA VAL A 245 -22.11 -17.88 0.51
C VAL A 245 -22.75 -17.30 -0.76
N ALA A 246 -22.70 -18.03 -1.88
CA ALA A 246 -23.23 -17.54 -3.15
C ALA A 246 -24.75 -17.32 -2.99
N PRO A 247 -25.37 -16.27 -3.55
CA PRO A 247 -26.81 -16.11 -3.45
C PRO A 247 -27.47 -17.28 -4.16
N ARG A 248 -28.48 -17.85 -3.51
CA ARG A 248 -29.23 -18.98 -4.09
C ARG A 248 -29.79 -18.63 -5.48
N TRP A 249 -30.25 -17.39 -5.64
CA TRP A 249 -30.82 -16.83 -6.87
C TRP A 249 -29.83 -16.50 -8.00
N TRP A 250 -28.50 -16.63 -7.79
CA TRP A 250 -27.55 -16.38 -8.89
C TRP A 250 -27.63 -17.49 -9.97
N PRO A 251 -27.65 -17.11 -11.27
CA PRO A 251 -27.47 -18.06 -12.36
C PRO A 251 -26.17 -18.87 -12.20
N ALA A 252 -26.15 -20.12 -12.69
CA ALA A 252 -24.99 -21.00 -12.56
C ALA A 252 -23.71 -20.38 -13.15
N VAL A 253 -23.82 -19.67 -14.27
CA VAL A 253 -22.69 -18.97 -14.91
C VAL A 253 -22.11 -17.88 -14.00
N MET A 254 -22.94 -17.10 -13.31
CA MET A 254 -22.49 -16.09 -12.34
C MET A 254 -21.83 -16.73 -11.11
N LYS A 255 -22.36 -17.85 -10.63
CA LYS A 255 -21.75 -18.67 -9.57
C LYS A 255 -20.39 -19.25 -9.98
N LYS A 256 -20.17 -19.50 -11.28
CA LYS A 256 -18.88 -20.00 -11.78
C LYS A 256 -17.88 -18.88 -12.03
N LEU A 257 -18.32 -17.75 -12.60
CA LEU A 257 -17.42 -16.69 -13.08
C LEU A 257 -17.17 -15.59 -12.05
N VAL A 258 -18.18 -15.14 -11.31
CA VAL A 258 -18.07 -13.96 -10.42
C VAL A 258 -17.81 -14.37 -8.97
N TRP A 259 -18.41 -15.48 -8.54
CA TRP A 259 -18.31 -15.96 -7.17
C TRP A 259 -16.87 -16.23 -6.69
N PRO A 260 -15.98 -16.88 -7.48
CA PRO A 260 -14.61 -17.12 -7.04
C PRO A 260 -13.86 -15.84 -6.72
N TRP A 261 -14.15 -14.73 -7.41
CA TRP A 261 -13.52 -13.43 -7.15
C TRP A 261 -13.99 -12.79 -5.85
N LEU A 262 -15.29 -12.88 -5.55
CA LEU A 262 -15.84 -12.31 -4.32
C LEU A 262 -15.40 -13.07 -3.07
N VAL A 263 -15.32 -14.39 -3.18
CA VAL A 263 -14.82 -15.26 -2.11
C VAL A 263 -13.31 -15.16 -2.00
N GLY A 264 -12.62 -15.21 -3.13
CA GLY A 264 -11.18 -15.01 -3.24
C GLY A 264 -10.74 -13.70 -2.62
N ARG A 265 -11.55 -12.63 -2.69
CA ARG A 265 -11.20 -11.36 -2.02
C ARG A 265 -11.03 -11.50 -0.51
N ARG A 266 -11.96 -12.16 0.18
CA ARG A 266 -11.80 -12.42 1.62
C ARG A 266 -10.55 -13.26 1.86
N GLN A 267 -10.38 -14.33 1.09
CA GLN A 267 -9.28 -15.26 1.33
C GLN A 267 -7.90 -14.64 1.08
N VAL A 268 -7.75 -13.82 0.03
CA VAL A 268 -6.51 -13.10 -0.22
C VAL A 268 -6.27 -12.07 0.89
N VAL A 269 -7.29 -11.30 1.29
CA VAL A 269 -7.11 -10.26 2.32
C VAL A 269 -6.75 -10.85 3.67
N VAL A 270 -7.55 -11.80 4.17
CA VAL A 270 -7.34 -12.40 5.49
C VAL A 270 -6.11 -13.31 5.47
N GLY A 271 -5.90 -14.07 4.40
CA GLY A 271 -4.75 -14.96 4.25
C GLY A 271 -3.42 -14.23 4.01
N SER A 272 -3.43 -12.93 3.73
CA SER A 272 -2.21 -12.12 3.72
C SER A 272 -1.67 -11.87 5.12
N TYR A 273 -2.50 -11.84 6.17
CA TYR A 273 -2.00 -11.63 7.53
C TYR A 273 -1.33 -12.89 8.09
N PRO A 274 -0.20 -12.74 8.81
CA PRO A 274 0.39 -13.87 9.52
C PRO A 274 -0.55 -14.37 10.64
N PRO A 275 -0.38 -15.61 11.12
CA PRO A 275 -1.26 -16.22 12.13
C PRO A 275 -1.51 -15.34 13.37
N HIS A 276 -0.47 -14.77 13.98
CA HIS A 276 -0.59 -13.95 15.19
C HIS A 276 -1.36 -12.64 14.96
N VAL A 277 -1.26 -12.04 13.77
CA VAL A 277 -2.05 -10.84 13.42
C VAL A 277 -3.53 -11.20 13.21
N ARG A 278 -3.83 -12.38 12.65
CA ARG A 278 -5.23 -12.84 12.53
C ARG A 278 -5.86 -13.13 13.88
N GLU A 279 -5.08 -13.71 14.78
CA GLU A 279 -5.47 -13.93 16.18
C GLU A 279 -5.74 -12.60 16.88
N LEU A 280 -4.81 -11.64 16.80
CA LEU A 280 -5.02 -10.27 17.31
C LEU A 280 -6.32 -9.66 16.77
N PHE A 281 -6.61 -9.87 15.49
CA PHE A 281 -7.81 -9.32 14.84
C PHE A 281 -9.10 -10.09 15.16
N ASN A 282 -9.01 -11.20 15.89
CA ASN A 282 -10.12 -12.12 16.16
C ASN A 282 -10.77 -12.65 14.87
N VAL A 283 -9.99 -12.87 13.81
CA VAL A 283 -10.48 -13.39 12.54
C VAL A 283 -10.21 -14.89 12.46
N GLU A 284 -11.28 -15.68 12.36
CA GLU A 284 -11.16 -17.12 12.17
C GLU A 284 -10.56 -17.45 10.78
N TRP A 285 -9.52 -18.28 10.82
CA TRP A 285 -8.89 -18.88 9.64
C TRP A 285 -8.78 -20.39 9.79
N THR A 286 -9.45 -21.12 8.90
CA THR A 286 -9.50 -22.59 8.94
C THR A 286 -8.68 -23.23 7.81
N ARG A 287 -8.58 -24.56 7.85
CA ARG A 287 -7.99 -25.35 6.77
C ARG A 287 -8.77 -25.21 5.46
N GLU A 288 -10.10 -25.09 5.52
CA GLU A 288 -10.94 -24.87 4.35
C GLU A 288 -10.67 -23.51 3.70
N ASP A 289 -10.39 -22.47 4.50
CA ASP A 289 -10.04 -21.15 4.00
C ASP A 289 -8.69 -21.17 3.26
N GLU A 290 -7.70 -21.88 3.81
CA GLU A 290 -6.38 -22.07 3.19
C GLU A 290 -6.49 -22.83 1.86
N GLU A 291 -7.24 -23.95 1.83
CA GLU A 291 -7.44 -24.72 0.62
C GLU A 291 -8.20 -23.92 -0.46
N MET A 292 -9.16 -23.10 -0.05
CA MET A 292 -9.88 -22.20 -0.94
C MET A 292 -8.97 -21.10 -1.50
N LEU A 293 -8.11 -20.51 -0.67
CA LEU A 293 -7.08 -19.57 -1.11
C LEU A 293 -6.17 -20.22 -2.15
N ARG A 294 -5.63 -21.41 -1.86
CA ARG A 294 -4.74 -22.16 -2.76
C ARG A 294 -5.38 -22.47 -4.10
N ARG A 295 -6.66 -22.89 -4.10
CA ARG A 295 -7.42 -23.14 -5.35
C ARG A 295 -7.65 -21.84 -6.12
N PHE A 296 -8.00 -20.76 -5.42
CA PHE A 296 -8.23 -19.46 -6.02
C PHE A 296 -6.95 -18.92 -6.67
N THR A 297 -5.81 -18.96 -5.99
CA THR A 297 -4.53 -18.46 -6.52
C THR A 297 -4.04 -19.31 -7.70
N ALA A 298 -4.20 -20.63 -7.65
CA ALA A 298 -3.88 -21.50 -8.79
C ALA A 298 -4.75 -21.22 -10.03
N MET A 299 -6.06 -21.02 -9.83
CA MET A 299 -6.98 -20.61 -10.90
C MET A 299 -6.61 -19.22 -11.44
N PHE A 300 -6.35 -18.27 -10.54
CA PHE A 300 -5.98 -16.90 -10.86
C PHE A 300 -4.73 -16.86 -11.73
N GLY A 301 -3.65 -17.54 -11.31
CA GLY A 301 -2.39 -17.59 -12.07
C GLY A 301 -2.56 -18.20 -13.46
N ARG A 302 -3.33 -19.29 -13.60
CA ARG A 302 -3.64 -19.88 -14.92
C ARG A 302 -4.40 -18.93 -15.82
N LEU A 303 -5.40 -18.25 -15.27
CA LEU A 303 -6.21 -17.28 -16.01
C LEU A 303 -5.36 -16.09 -16.44
N TYR A 304 -4.60 -15.48 -15.53
CA TYR A 304 -3.76 -14.32 -15.82
C TYR A 304 -2.64 -14.65 -16.80
N ALA A 305 -2.04 -15.84 -16.73
CA ALA A 305 -1.04 -16.28 -17.71
C ALA A 305 -1.61 -16.31 -19.14
N VAL A 306 -2.89 -16.63 -19.33
CA VAL A 306 -3.55 -16.53 -20.64
C VAL A 306 -3.85 -15.08 -20.96
N LEU A 307 -4.56 -14.38 -20.08
CA LEU A 307 -5.05 -13.03 -20.34
C LEU A 307 -3.91 -12.03 -20.63
N GLU A 308 -2.80 -12.09 -19.88
CA GLU A 308 -1.67 -11.18 -20.06
C GLU A 308 -0.98 -11.34 -21.43
N ARG A 309 -1.11 -12.49 -22.09
CA ARG A 309 -0.58 -12.70 -23.44
C ARG A 309 -1.45 -12.09 -24.53
N VAL A 310 -2.75 -11.93 -24.30
CA VAL A 310 -3.72 -11.55 -25.34
C VAL A 310 -4.26 -10.13 -25.16
N LEU A 311 -4.44 -9.68 -23.92
CA LEU A 311 -5.08 -8.39 -23.64
C LEU A 311 -4.05 -7.26 -23.49
N PRO A 312 -4.40 -6.03 -23.89
CA PRO A 312 -3.57 -4.84 -23.65
C PRO A 312 -3.40 -4.49 -22.16
N LEU A 313 -2.34 -3.74 -21.83
CA LEU A 313 -1.98 -3.34 -20.45
C LEU A 313 -3.10 -2.61 -19.70
N LYS A 314 -3.94 -1.83 -20.39
CA LYS A 314 -5.07 -1.09 -19.79
C LYS A 314 -6.11 -1.96 -19.08
N PHE A 315 -6.13 -3.27 -19.35
CA PHE A 315 -7.01 -4.22 -18.64
C PHE A 315 -6.39 -4.76 -17.34
N PHE A 316 -5.10 -4.55 -17.11
CA PHE A 316 -4.38 -5.03 -15.93
C PHE A 316 -3.87 -3.91 -15.04
N TYR A 317 -3.73 -2.69 -15.56
CA TYR A 317 -3.12 -1.57 -14.86
C TYR A 317 -4.07 -0.38 -14.72
N LEU A 318 -3.86 0.40 -13.66
CA LEU A 318 -4.49 1.69 -13.49
C LEU A 318 -4.09 2.65 -14.62
N PRO A 319 -4.97 3.58 -15.04
CA PRO A 319 -4.65 4.52 -16.11
C PRO A 319 -3.37 5.34 -15.89
N ILE A 320 -3.04 5.67 -14.63
CA ILE A 320 -1.81 6.40 -14.28
C ILE A 320 -0.55 5.57 -14.54
N ALA A 321 -0.59 4.26 -14.24
CA ALA A 321 0.52 3.36 -14.51
C ALA A 321 0.70 3.14 -16.01
N VAL A 322 -0.40 2.95 -16.76
CA VAL A 322 -0.37 2.83 -18.23
C VAL A 322 0.28 4.06 -18.86
N ARG A 323 -0.13 5.27 -18.47
CA ARG A 323 0.51 6.51 -18.95
C ARG A 323 1.98 6.61 -18.55
N GLY A 324 2.35 6.14 -17.36
CA GLY A 324 3.74 6.06 -16.93
C GLY A 324 4.55 5.15 -17.86
N PHE A 325 4.07 3.94 -18.12
CA PHE A 325 4.72 2.99 -19.03
C PHE A 325 4.86 3.54 -20.46
N GLU A 326 3.80 4.16 -20.98
CA GLU A 326 3.80 4.79 -22.31
C GLU A 326 4.81 5.95 -22.39
N ARG A 327 4.89 6.78 -21.33
CA ARG A 327 5.84 7.90 -21.26
C ARG A 327 7.29 7.43 -21.27
N GLU A 328 7.60 6.37 -20.54
CA GLU A 328 8.96 5.85 -20.39
C GLU A 328 9.33 4.83 -21.49
N GLY A 329 8.38 4.41 -22.31
CA GLY A 329 8.60 3.41 -23.36
C GLY A 329 8.85 1.99 -22.83
N ILE A 330 8.32 1.66 -21.65
CA ILE A 330 8.57 0.38 -20.95
C ILE A 330 7.34 -0.50 -21.00
N ASP A 331 7.51 -1.78 -21.37
CA ASP A 331 6.49 -2.81 -21.14
C ASP A 331 6.73 -3.50 -19.78
N PRO A 332 5.81 -3.39 -18.80
CA PRO A 332 5.96 -4.02 -17.49
C PRO A 332 6.13 -5.54 -17.53
N ARG A 333 5.76 -6.19 -18.64
CA ARG A 333 5.94 -7.64 -18.83
C ARG A 333 7.41 -8.01 -18.98
N ASN A 334 8.24 -7.09 -19.48
CA ASN A 334 9.67 -7.29 -19.71
C ASN A 334 10.52 -6.98 -18.47
N ILE A 335 9.94 -6.33 -17.45
CA ILE A 335 10.63 -6.03 -16.20
C ILE A 335 10.96 -7.34 -15.48
N THR A 336 12.24 -7.61 -15.26
CA THR A 336 12.75 -8.77 -14.53
C THR A 336 13.41 -8.34 -13.23
N LEU A 337 13.77 -9.30 -12.37
CA LEU A 337 14.57 -8.99 -11.18
C LEU A 337 15.90 -8.32 -11.55
N GLU A 338 16.56 -8.79 -12.61
CA GLU A 338 17.87 -8.26 -13.00
C GLU A 338 17.79 -6.89 -13.65
N SER A 339 16.77 -6.64 -14.48
CA SER A 339 16.55 -5.31 -15.06
C SER A 339 16.22 -4.28 -13.97
N ALA A 340 15.37 -4.65 -13.01
CA ALA A 340 15.04 -3.81 -11.85
C ALA A 340 16.26 -3.49 -10.96
N ARG A 341 17.10 -4.50 -10.69
CA ARG A 341 18.37 -4.31 -9.97
C ARG A 341 19.31 -3.37 -10.71
N GLN A 342 19.44 -3.55 -12.02
CA GLN A 342 20.26 -2.69 -12.86
C GLN A 342 19.75 -1.25 -12.85
N ALA A 343 18.45 -1.06 -13.07
CA ALA A 343 17.82 0.25 -13.07
C ALA A 343 18.00 0.99 -11.75
N LEU A 344 17.88 0.28 -10.61
CA LEU A 344 18.11 0.87 -9.29
C LEU A 344 19.58 1.27 -9.09
N ARG A 345 20.54 0.42 -9.49
CA ARG A 345 21.97 0.74 -9.43
C ARG A 345 22.30 1.98 -10.26
N GLU A 346 21.84 2.02 -11.51
CA GLU A 346 22.06 3.15 -12.41
C GLU A 346 21.42 4.44 -11.88
N ASN A 347 20.23 4.35 -11.28
CA ASN A 347 19.59 5.49 -10.62
C ASN A 347 20.45 6.05 -9.48
N ARG A 348 20.99 5.16 -8.63
CA ARG A 348 21.87 5.54 -7.51
C ARG A 348 23.21 6.12 -7.98
N VAL A 349 23.79 5.59 -9.06
CA VAL A 349 25.03 6.10 -9.67
C VAL A 349 24.82 7.48 -10.28
N ARG A 350 23.75 7.67 -11.06
CA ARG A 350 23.41 8.99 -11.65
C ARG A 350 23.23 10.07 -10.58
N ARG A 351 22.66 9.70 -9.43
CA ARG A 351 22.55 10.59 -8.26
C ARG A 351 23.91 10.94 -7.64
N ALA A 352 24.84 10.00 -7.59
CA ALA A 352 26.14 10.18 -6.95
C ALA A 352 27.14 10.93 -7.85
N ALA A 353 26.89 11.02 -9.16
CA ALA A 353 27.71 11.79 -10.09
C ALA A 353 27.58 13.30 -9.79
N PRO A 354 28.69 14.07 -9.73
CA PRO A 354 28.63 15.51 -9.56
C PRO A 354 27.86 16.15 -10.74
N GLU A 355 27.02 17.14 -10.47
CA GLU A 355 26.20 17.87 -11.45
C GLU A 355 26.98 18.64 -12.54
N ASN A 356 28.31 18.47 -12.66
CA ASN A 356 29.16 19.14 -13.64
C ASN A 356 30.10 18.15 -14.33
N ALA A 357 29.62 17.50 -15.39
CA ALA A 357 30.47 17.16 -16.53
C ALA A 357 30.00 18.03 -17.70
N PRO A 358 30.77 19.03 -18.15
CA PRO A 358 30.34 19.88 -19.25
C PRO A 358 30.19 19.03 -20.52
N ALA A 359 29.01 19.12 -21.11
CA ALA A 359 28.73 18.65 -22.46
C ALA A 359 29.38 19.61 -23.47
N ASP A 360 30.71 19.65 -23.52
CA ASP A 360 31.41 20.34 -24.61
C ASP A 360 32.84 19.81 -24.76
N GLU A 361 32.98 18.63 -25.35
CA GLU A 361 34.22 18.16 -25.98
C GLU A 361 33.89 17.18 -27.11
N ALA A 362 32.99 17.59 -28.01
CA ALA A 362 32.74 16.90 -29.28
C ALA A 362 32.66 17.86 -30.49
N LYS A 363 33.17 19.09 -30.34
CA LYS A 363 33.35 20.06 -31.42
C LYS A 363 34.73 20.70 -31.35
N GLY A 364 35.76 19.87 -31.52
CA GLY A 364 37.14 20.34 -31.47
C GLY A 364 38.12 19.43 -32.19
N MET A 365 37.73 18.77 -33.29
CA MET A 365 38.71 18.07 -34.13
C MET A 365 38.23 17.82 -35.56
N VAL A 366 37.81 18.87 -36.25
CA VAL A 366 37.81 18.90 -37.73
C VAL A 366 38.14 20.33 -38.17
N ALA A 367 39.42 20.71 -38.10
CA ALA A 367 40.05 21.73 -38.95
C ALA A 367 41.52 21.92 -38.53
N SER A 368 42.41 21.04 -39.02
CA SER A 368 43.78 21.42 -39.37
C SER A 368 44.48 20.21 -40.01
N SER A 369 44.71 20.34 -41.33
CA SER A 369 45.77 19.78 -42.18
C SER A 369 45.21 19.21 -43.48
#